data_AF-A0A974ART6-F1
#
_entry.id   AF-A0A974ART6-F1
#
_cell.length_a   1.000
_cell.length_b   1.000
_cell.length_c   1.000
_cell.angle_alpha   90.00
_cell.angle_beta   90.00
_cell.angle_gamma   90.00
#
_symmetry.space_group_name_H-M   'P 1'
#
loop_
_entity.id
_entity.type
_entity.pdbx_description
1 polymer ?
#
loop_
_entity_poly.entity_id
_entity_poly.type
_entity_poly.pdbx_seq_one_letter_code
_entity_poly.pdbx_strand_id
1 'polypeptide(L)'
;MGTRDERVYSVIVKLADDGSLAQCAAIRHDGKLWLVPEWIDDPAAPLMRPERIVCIDGLPLKPGGKLGSRKFDWILRPEIPKALLTGPIPEAPGPLVVVARPDLQFPRS
;
A
#
# COMPACT_ATOMS: atom_id res chain seq x y z
N MET A 1 24.84 -5.26 -9.80
CA MET A 1 24.32 -4.42 -8.70
C MET A 1 22.80 -4.45 -8.85
N GLY A 2 22.13 -5.21 -7.97
CA GLY A 2 20.80 -5.76 -8.23
C GLY A 2 19.78 -4.69 -8.57
N THR A 3 19.14 -4.84 -9.72
CA THR A 3 17.87 -4.19 -10.05
C THR A 3 16.94 -4.37 -8.85
N ARG A 4 16.70 -3.30 -8.10
CA ARG A 4 15.65 -3.28 -7.09
C ARG A 4 14.37 -3.59 -7.87
N ASP A 5 13.75 -4.73 -7.59
CA ASP A 5 12.40 -5.04 -8.06
C ASP A 5 11.44 -4.04 -7.40
N GLU A 6 11.44 -2.78 -7.87
CA GLU A 6 10.54 -1.68 -7.50
C GLU A 6 9.17 -1.91 -8.15
N ARG A 7 8.67 -3.14 -8.01
CA ARG A 7 7.40 -3.53 -8.60
C ARG A 7 6.29 -3.01 -7.70
N VAL A 8 5.59 -2.01 -8.18
CA VAL A 8 4.34 -1.55 -7.59
C VAL A 8 3.24 -2.50 -8.03
N TYR A 9 2.55 -3.09 -7.07
CA TYR A 9 1.38 -3.92 -7.26
C TYR A 9 0.12 -3.11 -6.96
N SER A 10 -0.99 -3.45 -7.59
CA SER A 10 -2.29 -2.91 -7.22
C SER A 10 -3.03 -3.90 -6.33
N VAL A 11 -3.43 -3.47 -5.14
CA VAL A 11 -4.14 -4.30 -4.16
C VAL A 11 -5.49 -3.69 -3.84
N ILE A 12 -6.55 -4.51 -3.91
CA ILE A 12 -7.87 -4.14 -3.41
C ILE A 12 -7.94 -4.47 -1.93
N VAL A 13 -8.32 -3.50 -1.12
CA VAL A 13 -8.52 -3.63 0.32
C VAL A 13 -9.97 -3.32 0.67
N LYS A 14 -10.53 -4.06 1.62
CA LYS A 14 -11.86 -3.79 2.15
C LYS A 14 -11.72 -2.96 3.43
N LEU A 15 -12.41 -1.84 3.51
CA LEU A 15 -12.40 -0.97 4.68
C LEU A 15 -13.33 -1.54 5.75
N ALA A 16 -12.85 -1.63 6.99
CA ALA A 16 -13.63 -2.14 8.11
C ALA A 16 -14.76 -1.17 8.53
N ASP A 17 -14.58 0.13 8.28
CA ASP A 17 -15.48 1.20 8.73
C ASP A 17 -16.85 1.15 8.01
N ASP A 18 -16.84 1.03 6.68
CA ASP A 18 -18.04 1.11 5.83
C ASP A 18 -18.19 -0.10 4.89
N GLY A 19 -17.25 -1.05 4.92
CA GLY A 19 -17.24 -2.21 4.02
C GLY A 19 -16.86 -1.88 2.57
N SER A 20 -16.49 -0.64 2.26
CA SER A 20 -16.15 -0.21 0.91
C SER A 20 -14.81 -0.82 0.45
N LEU A 21 -14.62 -0.91 -0.87
CA LEU A 21 -13.37 -1.39 -1.46
C LEU A 21 -12.52 -0.20 -1.89
N ALA A 22 -11.30 -0.10 -1.36
CA ALA A 22 -10.30 0.85 -1.80
C ALA A 22 -9.23 0.13 -2.64
N GLN A 23 -8.74 0.80 -3.67
CA GLN A 23 -7.61 0.32 -4.47
C GLN A 23 -6.37 1.08 -4.03
N CYS A 24 -5.38 0.36 -3.53
CA CYS A 24 -4.12 0.92 -3.06
C CYS A 24 -2.95 0.34 -3.86
N ALA A 25 -1.88 1.12 -3.98
CA ALA A 25 -0.62 0.57 -4.44
C ALA A 25 -0.02 -0.30 -3.34
N ALA A 26 0.88 -1.21 -3.70
CA ALA A 26 1.69 -1.97 -2.76
C ALA A 26 3.09 -2.15 -3.31
N ILE A 27 4.08 -2.14 -2.44
CA ILE A 27 5.49 -2.27 -2.78
C ILE A 27 6.08 -3.43 -1.98
N ARG A 28 7.01 -4.16 -2.60
CA ARG A 28 7.87 -5.07 -1.87
C ARG A 28 9.07 -4.31 -1.34
N HIS A 29 9.24 -4.31 -0.02
CA HIS A 29 10.37 -3.67 0.64
C HIS A 29 10.82 -4.53 1.81
N ASP A 30 12.14 -4.78 1.89
CA ASP A 30 12.77 -5.62 2.92
C ASP A 30 12.14 -7.02 3.04
N GLY A 31 11.86 -7.66 1.90
CA GLY A 31 11.21 -8.98 1.84
C GLY A 31 9.72 -9.00 2.22
N LYS A 32 9.17 -7.86 2.68
CA LYS A 32 7.79 -7.71 3.13
C LYS A 32 6.95 -6.96 2.10
N LEU A 33 5.64 -7.15 2.17
CA LEU A 33 4.70 -6.41 1.34
C LEU A 33 4.07 -5.25 2.13
N TRP A 34 4.10 -4.07 1.52
CA TRP A 34 3.62 -2.84 2.14
C TRP A 34 2.61 -2.16 1.24
N LEU A 35 1.42 -1.83 1.76
CA LEU A 35 0.46 -0.98 1.06
C LEU A 35 0.94 0.46 1.08
N VAL A 36 0.78 1.15 -0.03
CA VAL A 36 0.98 2.59 -0.21
C VAL A 36 -0.37 3.20 -0.55
N PRO A 37 -1.07 3.79 0.41
CA PRO A 37 -2.37 4.43 0.17
C PRO A 37 -2.23 5.68 -0.70
N GLU A 38 -1.17 6.45 -0.45
CA GLU A 38 -0.94 7.75 -1.07
C GLU A 38 0.55 7.96 -1.35
N TRP A 39 0.80 8.64 -2.46
CA TRP A 39 2.13 9.00 -2.92
C TRP A 39 2.29 10.51 -2.84
N ILE A 40 3.33 10.96 -2.16
CA ILE A 40 3.81 12.34 -2.23
C ILE A 40 4.46 12.50 -3.59
N ASP A 41 3.76 13.19 -4.49
CA ASP A 41 4.30 13.66 -5.77
C ASP A 41 4.83 15.08 -5.57
N ASP A 42 6.14 15.26 -5.76
CA ASP A 42 6.77 16.57 -5.85
C ASP A 42 7.03 16.85 -7.33
N PRO A 43 6.34 17.82 -7.96
CA PRO A 43 6.52 18.14 -9.37
C PRO A 43 7.95 18.53 -9.74
N ALA A 44 8.75 18.99 -8.77
CA ALA A 44 10.14 19.37 -8.97
C ALA A 44 11.11 18.19 -8.82
N ALA A 45 10.65 17.04 -8.31
CA ALA A 45 11.48 15.87 -8.09
C ALA A 45 11.21 14.76 -9.14
N PRO A 46 12.26 14.07 -9.64
CA PRO A 46 12.08 12.92 -10.53
C PRO A 46 11.59 11.65 -9.80
N LEU A 47 11.36 11.73 -8.49
CA LEU A 47 11.10 10.60 -7.61
C LEU A 47 9.82 10.84 -6.81
N MET A 48 8.99 9.80 -6.73
CA MET A 48 7.80 9.77 -5.87
C MET A 48 8.15 9.09 -4.54
N ARG A 49 7.51 9.53 -3.45
CA ARG A 49 7.71 8.94 -2.12
C ARG A 49 6.37 8.49 -1.55
N PRO A 50 6.29 7.34 -0.86
CA PRO A 50 5.07 6.99 -0.14
C PRO A 50 4.83 8.03 0.96
N GLU A 51 3.62 8.57 1.07
CA GLU A 51 3.28 9.35 2.27
C GLU A 51 3.23 8.45 3.50
N ARG A 52 2.78 7.22 3.28
CA ARG A 52 2.58 6.21 4.31
C ARG A 52 2.70 4.83 3.72
N ILE A 53 3.20 3.90 4.53
CA ILE A 53 3.17 2.48 4.23
C ILE A 53 2.53 1.68 5.36
N VAL A 54 1.76 0.65 5.00
CA VAL A 54 1.15 -0.30 5.94
C VAL A 54 1.64 -1.70 5.62
N CYS A 55 2.30 -2.34 6.58
CA CYS A 55 2.77 -3.71 6.42
C CYS A 55 1.56 -4.65 6.39
N ILE A 56 1.43 -5.38 5.31
CA ILE A 56 0.43 -6.44 5.13
C ILE A 56 1.09 -7.80 4.96
N ASP A 57 2.35 -7.90 5.36
CA ASP A 57 3.09 -9.16 5.34
C ASP A 57 2.42 -10.20 6.25
N GLY A 58 2.41 -11.45 5.79
CA GLY A 58 1.72 -12.54 6.48
C GLY A 58 0.18 -12.51 6.39
N LEU A 59 -0.43 -11.46 5.84
CA LEU A 59 -1.89 -11.43 5.64
C LEU A 59 -2.30 -12.26 4.41
N PRO A 60 -3.46 -12.94 4.46
CA PRO A 60 -3.91 -13.75 3.34
C PRO A 60 -4.33 -12.84 2.16
N LEU A 61 -3.60 -12.97 1.06
CA LEU A 61 -3.88 -12.32 -0.21
C LEU A 61 -4.54 -13.33 -1.17
N LYS A 62 -5.52 -12.86 -1.95
CA LYS A 62 -6.03 -13.59 -3.10
C LYS A 62 -5.46 -13.00 -4.40
N PRO A 63 -5.18 -13.84 -5.41
CA PRO A 63 -4.93 -13.36 -6.77
C PRO A 63 -6.06 -12.44 -7.21
N GLY A 64 -5.66 -11.27 -7.69
CA GLY A 64 -6.54 -10.29 -8.29
C GLY A 64 -6.87 -10.61 -9.73
N GLY A 65 -7.56 -9.69 -10.37
CA GLY A 65 -7.96 -9.82 -11.76
C GLY A 65 -8.33 -8.47 -12.35
N LYS A 66 -9.35 -8.49 -13.20
CA LYS A 66 -9.85 -7.28 -13.85
C LYS A 66 -11.31 -7.09 -13.45
N LEU A 67 -11.64 -5.92 -12.91
CA LEU A 67 -13.02 -5.51 -12.62
C LEU A 67 -13.35 -4.32 -13.53
N GLY A 68 -14.11 -4.58 -14.59
CA GLY A 68 -14.37 -3.60 -15.64
C GLY A 68 -13.09 -3.13 -16.31
N SER A 69 -12.80 -1.84 -16.25
CA SER A 69 -11.57 -1.24 -16.82
C SER A 69 -10.37 -1.30 -15.86
N ARG A 70 -10.60 -1.54 -14.56
CA ARG A 70 -9.55 -1.52 -13.54
C ARG A 70 -8.91 -2.90 -13.40
N LYS A 71 -7.58 -2.95 -13.41
CA LYS A 71 -6.80 -4.15 -13.11
C LYS A 71 -6.23 -4.03 -11.71
N PHE A 72 -6.16 -5.15 -11.00
CA PHE A 72 -5.53 -5.26 -9.70
C PHE A 72 -4.84 -6.62 -9.59
N ASP A 73 -3.68 -6.64 -8.98
CA ASP A 73 -2.84 -7.83 -8.86
C ASP A 73 -3.31 -8.72 -7.71
N TRP A 74 -3.75 -8.13 -6.59
CA TRP A 74 -4.18 -8.87 -5.41
C TRP A 74 -5.42 -8.28 -4.73
N ILE A 75 -6.12 -9.10 -3.95
CA ILE A 75 -7.18 -8.69 -3.03
C ILE A 75 -6.76 -9.09 -1.62
N LEU A 76 -6.73 -8.13 -0.71
CA LEU A 76 -6.53 -8.39 0.70
C LEU A 76 -7.81 -8.95 1.33
N ARG A 77 -7.71 -10.14 1.91
CA ARG A 77 -8.86 -10.82 2.54
C ARG A 77 -9.32 -10.18 3.84
N PRO A 78 -8.43 -9.84 4.80
CA PRO A 78 -8.86 -9.16 6.00
C PRO A 78 -9.30 -7.72 5.70
N GLU A 79 -10.24 -7.26 6.49
CA GLU A 79 -10.68 -5.88 6.49
C GLU A 79 -9.66 -5.02 7.22
N ILE A 80 -9.35 -3.85 6.65
CA ILE A 80 -8.40 -2.90 7.23
C ILE A 80 -9.16 -1.63 7.64
N PRO A 81 -8.99 -1.14 8.87
CA PRO A 81 -9.53 0.16 9.25
C PRO A 81 -9.00 1.27 8.34
N LYS A 82 -9.90 2.11 7.82
CA LYS A 82 -9.57 3.26 6.97
C LYS A 82 -8.55 4.19 7.63
N ALA A 83 -8.58 4.28 8.96
CA ALA A 83 -7.62 5.06 9.73
C ALA A 83 -6.14 4.66 9.48
N LEU A 84 -5.86 3.37 9.24
CA LEU A 84 -4.51 2.90 8.92
C LEU A 84 -4.04 3.42 7.55
N LEU A 85 -4.97 3.63 6.61
CA LEU A 85 -4.67 4.11 5.27
C LEU A 85 -4.58 5.63 5.21
N THR A 86 -5.58 6.37 5.71
CA THR A 86 -5.71 7.83 5.50
C THR A 86 -6.03 8.62 6.78
N GLY A 87 -5.92 8.02 7.97
CA GLY A 87 -6.27 8.67 9.24
C GLY A 87 -5.07 8.98 10.15
N PRO A 88 -5.31 9.40 11.40
CA PRO A 88 -4.25 9.57 12.39
C PRO A 88 -3.50 8.26 12.61
N ILE A 89 -2.17 8.33 12.78
CA ILE A 89 -1.37 7.16 13.12
C ILE A 89 -1.85 6.67 14.50
N PRO A 90 -2.21 5.38 14.65
CA PRO A 90 -2.60 4.85 15.94
C PRO A 90 -1.48 5.08 16.97
N GLU A 91 -1.82 5.66 18.12
CA GLU A 91 -0.85 5.89 19.22
C GLU A 91 -0.40 4.56 19.87
N ALA A 92 -1.23 3.52 19.77
CA ALA A 92 -0.94 2.17 20.24
C ALA A 92 -0.53 1.25 19.08
N PRO A 93 0.44 0.34 19.29
CA PRO A 93 0.78 -0.68 18.30
C PRO A 93 -0.43 -1.57 18.04
N GLY A 94 -1.03 -1.41 16.87
CA GLY A 94 -2.08 -2.29 16.36
C GLY A 94 -1.52 -3.60 15.80
N PRO A 95 -2.38 -4.48 15.27
CA PRO A 95 -1.95 -5.73 14.65
C PRO A 95 -1.15 -5.52 13.35
N LEU A 96 -1.21 -4.31 12.76
CA LEU A 96 -0.51 -3.95 11.54
C LEU A 96 0.47 -2.82 11.80
N VAL A 97 1.66 -2.95 11.20
CA VAL A 97 2.71 -1.93 11.29
C VAL A 97 2.41 -0.82 10.29
N VAL A 98 2.30 0.42 10.77
CA VAL A 98 2.13 1.60 9.94
C VAL A 98 3.36 2.49 10.09
N VAL A 99 3.95 2.90 8.97
CA VAL A 99 5.09 3.82 8.94
C VAL A 99 4.68 5.04 8.13
N ALA A 100 4.71 6.21 8.75
CA ALA A 100 4.50 7.47 8.05
C ALA A 100 5.82 8.01 7.50
N ARG A 101 5.75 8.58 6.30
CA ARG A 101 6.88 9.15 5.54
C ARG A 101 8.12 8.25 5.58
N PRO A 102 8.03 7.00 5.10
CA PRO A 102 9.20 6.15 5.00
C PRO A 102 10.24 6.80 4.09
N ASP A 103 11.52 6.62 4.41
CA ASP A 103 12.63 7.10 3.58
C ASP A 103 12.84 6.17 2.36
N LEU A 104 11.81 6.09 1.51
CA LEU A 104 11.75 5.30 0.30
C LEU A 104 11.46 6.20 -0.89
N GLN A 105 12.17 5.97 -1.99
CA GLN A 105 12.07 6.75 -3.20
C GLN A 105 11.86 5.81 -4.37
N PHE A 106 10.88 6.12 -5.22
CA PHE A 106 10.52 5.34 -6.39
C PHE A 106 10.58 6.23 -7.64
N PRO A 107 11.02 5.70 -8.79
CA PRO A 107 10.99 6.45 -10.03
C PRO A 107 9.55 6.77 -10.43
N ARG A 108 9.33 7.99 -10.91
CA ARG A 108 8.07 8.37 -11.55
C ARG A 108 7.93 7.58 -12.85
N SER A 109 6.95 6.68 -12.94
CA SER A 109 6.66 5.89 -14.15
C SER A 109 5.58 6.54 -15.01
#